data_AF-A0A9E5YDM2-F1
#
_entry.id   AF-A0A9E5YDM2-F1
#
_cell.length_a   1.000
_cell.length_b   1.000
_cell.length_c   1.000
_cell.angle_alpha   90.00
_cell.angle_beta   90.00
_cell.angle_gamma   90.00
#
_symmetry.space_group_name_H-M   'P 1'
#
loop_
_entity.id
_entity.type
_entity.pdbx_description
1 polymer ?
#
loop_
_entity_poly.entity_id
_entity_poly.type
_entity_poly.pdbx_seq_one_letter_code
_entity_poly.pdbx_strand_id
1 'polypeptide(L)'
;MLTFLVQIFFGWPCILGSLLVSSLGIYGRRPELCAAGAVLSAGFAWYLTALPVFIFKLAGYAIPPLHLAAMIFVRRGRLNIATLLLMPHAATVLYFLFLLAA
;
A
#
# COMPACT_ATOMS: atom_id res chain seq x y z
N MET A 1 -5.90 5.55 -23.88
CA MET A 1 -6.91 4.56 -23.45
C MET A 1 -6.28 3.30 -22.84
N LEU A 2 -5.28 2.68 -23.47
CA LEU A 2 -4.55 1.52 -22.90
C LEU A 2 -4.01 1.78 -21.47
N THR A 3 -3.49 2.99 -21.23
CA THR A 3 -2.95 3.42 -19.93
C THR A 3 -4.00 3.46 -18.82
N PHE A 4 -5.25 3.76 -19.14
CA PHE A 4 -6.33 3.88 -18.16
C PHE A 4 -6.87 2.51 -17.74
N LEU A 5 -7.01 1.59 -18.71
CA LEU A 5 -7.38 0.19 -18.44
C LEU A 5 -6.32 -0.53 -17.60
N VAL A 6 -5.03 -0.33 -17.89
CA VAL A 6 -3.95 -0.89 -17.07
C VAL A 6 -4.00 -0.33 -15.64
N GLN A 7 -4.32 0.94 -15.44
CA GLN A 7 -4.48 1.52 -14.10
C GLN A 7 -5.66 0.95 -13.32
N ILE A 8 -6.77 0.64 -13.98
CA ILE A 8 -7.94 0.02 -13.35
C ILE A 8 -7.67 -1.44 -13.00
N PHE A 9 -7.10 -2.23 -13.92
CA PHE A 9 -6.90 -3.67 -13.72
C PHE A 9 -5.63 -4.02 -12.93
N PHE A 10 -4.59 -3.21 -12.99
CA PHE A 10 -3.33 -3.46 -12.25
C PHE A 10 -3.11 -2.51 -11.09
N GLY A 11 -3.72 -1.33 -11.05
CA GLY A 11 -3.54 -0.39 -9.93
C GLY A 11 -4.41 -0.74 -8.72
N TRP A 12 -5.72 -0.87 -8.95
CA TRP A 12 -6.72 -1.04 -7.88
C TRP A 12 -6.71 -2.41 -7.19
N PRO A 13 -6.51 -3.54 -7.89
CA PRO A 13 -6.33 -4.83 -7.22
C PRO A 13 -5.02 -4.87 -6.43
N CYS A 14 -3.97 -4.22 -6.92
CA CYS A 14 -2.67 -4.19 -6.24
C CYS A 14 -2.68 -3.32 -4.98
N ILE A 15 -3.35 -2.17 -4.97
CA ILE A 15 -3.45 -1.31 -3.77
C ILE A 15 -4.22 -2.01 -2.65
N LEU A 16 -5.40 -2.56 -2.95
CA LEU A 16 -6.20 -3.30 -1.97
C LEU A 16 -5.51 -4.59 -1.56
N GLY A 17 -4.97 -5.34 -2.52
CA GLY A 17 -4.27 -6.58 -2.28
C GLY A 17 -3.03 -6.40 -1.41
N SER A 18 -2.20 -5.40 -1.69
CA SER A 18 -1.01 -5.12 -0.87
C SER A 18 -1.33 -4.72 0.57
N LEU A 19 -2.37 -3.89 0.76
CA LEU A 19 -2.87 -3.53 2.09
C LEU A 19 -3.40 -4.76 2.82
N LEU A 20 -4.29 -5.54 2.20
CA LEU A 20 -4.89 -6.75 2.79
C LEU A 20 -3.81 -7.78 3.15
N VAL A 21 -2.90 -8.08 2.23
CA VAL A 21 -1.80 -9.04 2.44
C VAL A 21 -0.92 -8.59 3.61
N SER A 22 -0.62 -7.29 3.72
CA SER A 22 0.19 -6.78 4.83
C SER A 22 -0.57 -6.76 6.14
N SER A 23 -1.86 -6.42 6.14
CA SER A 23 -2.72 -6.50 7.31
C SER A 23 -2.80 -7.94 7.83
N LEU A 24 -2.97 -8.93 6.93
CA LEU A 24 -2.91 -10.36 7.28
C LEU A 24 -1.53 -10.74 7.85
N GLY A 25 -0.45 -10.16 7.31
CA GLY A 25 0.90 -10.30 7.86
C GLY A 25 1.03 -9.78 9.29
N ILE A 26 0.46 -8.61 9.58
CA ILE A 26 0.50 -8.02 10.91
C ILE A 26 -0.34 -8.84 11.89
N TYR A 27 -1.61 -9.09 11.60
CA TYR A 27 -2.51 -9.81 12.52
C TYR A 27 -2.12 -11.28 12.68
N GLY A 28 -1.61 -11.92 11.63
CA GLY A 28 -1.09 -13.28 11.65
C GLY A 28 0.34 -13.41 12.20
N ARG A 29 1.00 -12.30 12.56
CA ARG A 29 2.41 -12.25 12.97
C ARG A 29 3.37 -12.91 11.95
N ARG A 30 3.06 -12.79 10.66
CA ARG A 30 3.83 -13.33 9.53
C ARG A 30 4.52 -12.19 8.78
N PRO A 31 5.76 -11.84 9.14
CA PRO A 31 6.45 -10.69 8.55
C PRO A 31 6.69 -10.84 7.03
N GLU A 32 6.75 -12.06 6.51
CA GLU A 32 6.92 -12.36 5.09
C GLU A 32 5.77 -11.80 4.25
N LEU A 33 4.56 -11.77 4.81
CA LEU A 33 3.39 -11.21 4.13
C LEU A 33 3.49 -9.68 4.01
N CYS A 34 4.13 -8.99 4.95
CA CYS A 34 4.41 -7.55 4.81
C CYS A 34 5.38 -7.28 3.65
N ALA A 35 6.37 -8.17 3.43
CA ALA A 35 7.26 -8.07 2.28
C ALA A 35 6.52 -8.34 0.95
N ALA A 36 5.64 -9.34 0.91
CA ALA A 36 4.77 -9.59 -0.24
C ALA A 36 3.88 -8.37 -0.55
N GLY A 37 3.31 -7.74 0.48
CA GLY A 37 2.57 -6.50 0.31
C GLY A 37 3.42 -5.32 -0.17
N ALA A 38 4.68 -5.22 0.24
CA ALA A 38 5.61 -4.22 -0.30
C ALA A 38 5.83 -4.40 -1.82
N VAL A 39 5.97 -5.64 -2.28
CA VAL A 39 6.12 -5.95 -3.71
C VAL A 39 4.83 -5.64 -4.48
N LEU A 40 3.68 -6.05 -3.94
CA LEU A 40 2.39 -5.76 -4.56
C LEU A 40 2.10 -4.24 -4.62
N SER A 41 2.49 -3.49 -3.60
CA SER A 41 2.30 -2.03 -3.57
C SER A 41 3.22 -1.29 -4.53
N ALA A 42 4.30 -1.90 -5.03
CA ALA A 42 5.20 -1.27 -6.01
C ALA A 42 4.46 -0.90 -7.31
N GLY A 43 3.53 -1.75 -7.77
CA GLY A 43 2.73 -1.46 -8.96
C GLY A 43 1.84 -0.21 -8.77
N PHE A 44 1.22 -0.09 -7.61
CA PHE A 44 0.42 1.09 -7.27
C PHE A 44 1.28 2.33 -6.97
N ALA A 45 2.43 2.17 -6.32
CA ALA A 45 3.40 3.22 -6.08
C ALA A 45 3.86 3.87 -7.38
N TRP A 46 4.16 3.05 -8.40
CA TRP A 46 4.51 3.53 -9.74
C TRP A 46 3.39 4.41 -10.32
N TYR A 47 2.14 3.96 -10.22
CA TYR A 47 0.98 4.75 -10.63
C TYR A 47 0.86 6.08 -9.88
N LEU A 48 0.96 6.07 -8.54
CA LEU A 48 0.92 7.27 -7.70
C LEU A 48 1.99 8.30 -8.10
N THR A 49 3.20 7.85 -8.41
CA THR A 49 4.30 8.76 -8.80
C THR A 49 4.10 9.42 -10.17
N ALA A 50 3.30 8.81 -11.05
CA ALA A 50 2.96 9.37 -12.35
C ALA A 50 1.90 10.49 -12.28
N LEU A 51 1.22 10.65 -11.13
CA LEU A 51 0.24 11.71 -10.95
C LEU A 51 0.92 13.10 -10.81
N PRO A 52 0.28 14.18 -11.29
CA PRO A 52 0.89 15.50 -11.31
C PRO A 52 1.06 16.13 -9.92
N VAL A 53 0.27 15.71 -8.93
CA VAL A 53 0.27 16.30 -7.59
C VAL A 53 1.43 15.77 -6.75
N PHE A 54 2.21 16.67 -6.15
CA PHE A 54 3.41 16.33 -5.37
C PHE A 54 3.13 15.35 -4.22
N ILE A 55 1.99 15.49 -3.53
CA ILE A 55 1.64 14.62 -2.39
C ILE A 55 1.53 13.14 -2.79
N PHE A 56 1.12 12.86 -4.03
CA PHE A 56 1.01 11.50 -4.56
C PHE A 56 2.37 10.90 -4.87
N LYS A 57 3.34 11.70 -5.29
CA LYS A 57 4.72 11.25 -5.47
C LYS A 57 5.33 10.83 -4.13
N LEU A 58 5.15 11.67 -3.11
CA LEU A 58 5.60 11.37 -1.76
C LEU A 58 4.97 10.07 -1.24
N ALA A 59 3.65 9.90 -1.40
CA ALA A 59 2.95 8.69 -1.01
C ALA A 59 3.45 7.46 -1.79
N GLY A 60 3.63 7.58 -3.11
CA GLY A 60 4.12 6.49 -3.95
C GLY A 60 5.49 5.99 -3.50
N TYR A 61 6.45 6.88 -3.23
CA TYR A 61 7.76 6.48 -2.74
C TYR A 61 7.76 5.98 -1.29
N ALA A 62 6.83 6.47 -0.45
CA ALA A 62 6.76 6.09 0.95
C ALA A 62 6.05 4.76 1.20
N ILE A 63 5.06 4.37 0.39
CA ILE A 63 4.23 3.19 0.65
C ILE A 63 5.05 1.89 0.71
N PRO A 64 5.85 1.50 -0.31
CA PRO A 64 6.62 0.25 -0.24
C PRO A 64 7.58 0.16 0.97
N PRO A 65 8.39 1.20 1.30
CA PRO A 65 9.22 1.14 2.49
C PRO A 65 8.42 1.14 3.80
N LEU A 66 7.22 1.71 3.87
CA LEU A 66 6.35 1.59 5.04
C LEU A 66 5.91 0.14 5.29
N HIS A 67 5.62 -0.64 4.24
CA HIS A 67 5.35 -2.08 4.36
C HIS A 67 6.57 -2.84 4.89
N LEU A 68 7.77 -2.54 4.39
CA LEU A 68 9.02 -3.14 4.87
C LEU A 68 9.34 -2.71 6.30
N ALA A 69 9.05 -1.46 6.68
CA ALA A 69 9.17 -1.02 8.06
C ALA A 69 8.19 -1.78 8.96
N ALA A 70 6.94 -1.95 8.53
CA ALA A 70 5.94 -2.72 9.26
C ALA A 70 6.41 -4.17 9.49
N MET A 71 7.05 -4.80 8.50
CA MET A 71 7.68 -6.12 8.65
C MET A 71 8.64 -6.18 9.85
N ILE A 72 9.49 -5.17 10.03
CA ILE A 72 10.47 -5.10 11.13
C ILE A 72 9.74 -5.04 12.48
N PHE A 73 8.67 -4.25 12.58
CA PHE A 73 7.90 -4.13 13.82
C PHE A 73 7.04 -5.36 14.11
N VAL A 74 6.56 -6.08 13.08
CA VAL A 74 5.92 -7.40 13.23
C VAL A 74 6.91 -8.41 13.82
N ARG A 75 8.15 -8.47 13.29
CA ARG A 75 9.21 -9.34 13.85
C ARG A 75 9.53 -9.04 15.32
N ARG A 76 9.39 -7.78 15.73
CA ARG A 76 9.60 -7.32 17.12
C ARG A 76 8.36 -7.45 18.01
N GLY A 77 7.26 -8.02 17.52
CA GLY A 77 6.00 -8.17 18.27
C GLY A 77 5.25 -6.86 18.53
N ARG A 78 5.62 -5.76 17.87
CA ARG A 78 5.04 -4.42 18.05
C ARG A 78 3.93 -4.15 17.02
N LEU A 79 2.83 -4.91 17.12
CA LEU A 79 1.74 -4.87 16.13
C LEU A 79 1.07 -3.50 15.98
N ASN A 80 0.93 -2.74 17.08
CA ASN A 80 0.35 -1.41 17.05
C ASN A 80 1.16 -0.45 16.16
N ILE A 81 2.49 -0.51 16.24
CA ILE A 81 3.40 0.32 15.44
C ILE A 81 3.36 -0.13 13.98
N ALA A 82 3.36 -1.45 13.73
CA ALA A 82 3.24 -1.99 12.39
C ALA A 82 1.92 -1.56 11.72
N THR A 83 0.82 -1.54 12.47
CA THR A 83 -0.49 -1.10 11.97
C THR A 83 -0.49 0.41 11.69
N LEU A 84 0.11 1.21 12.58
CA LEU A 84 0.26 2.65 12.39
C LEU A 84 1.04 2.99 11.11
N LEU A 85 2.07 2.20 10.79
CA LEU A 85 2.86 2.36 9.56
C LEU A 85 2.05 2.07 8.29
N LEU A 86 0.99 1.26 8.35
CA LEU A 86 0.09 1.05 7.21
C LEU A 86 -1.01 2.11 7.10
N MET A 87 -1.21 2.97 8.10
CA MET A 87 -2.26 4.01 8.04
C MET A 87 -2.14 4.96 6.85
N PRO A 88 -0.94 5.44 6.45
CA PRO A 88 -0.81 6.28 5.26
C PRO A 88 -1.30 5.56 3.98
N HIS A 89 -1.08 4.26 3.87
CA HIS A 89 -1.58 3.46 2.76
C HIS A 89 -3.10 3.25 2.86
N ALA A 90 -3.63 2.96 4.05
CA ALA A 90 -5.08 2.87 4.24
C ALA A 90 -5.77 4.20 3.87
N ALA A 91 -5.16 5.34 4.23
CA ALA A 91 -5.67 6.66 3.88
C ALA A 91 -5.68 6.91 2.36
N THR A 92 -4.64 6.50 1.63
CA THR A 92 -4.66 6.60 0.16
C THR A 92 -5.71 5.71 -0.46
N VAL A 93 -5.87 4.47 0.02
CA VAL A 93 -6.94 3.56 -0.44
C VAL A 93 -8.32 4.19 -0.24
N LEU A 94 -8.59 4.72 0.96
CA LEU A 94 -9.87 5.35 1.27
C LEU A 94 -10.14 6.59 0.42
N TYR A 95 -9.11 7.42 0.19
CA TYR A 95 -9.22 8.59 -0.68
C TYR A 95 -9.62 8.21 -2.11
N PHE A 96 -8.95 7.21 -2.70
CA PHE A 96 -9.30 6.74 -4.05
C PHE A 96 -10.67 6.08 -4.11
N LEU A 97 -11.04 5.29 -3.10
CA LEU A 97 -12.38 4.69 -2.98
C LEU A 97 -13.48 5.76 -2.94
N PHE A 98 -13.30 6.81 -2.13
CA PHE A 98 -14.24 7.92 -2.05
C PHE A 98 -14.36 8.64 -3.40
N LEU A 99 -13.24 8.89 -4.07
CA LEU A 99 -13.21 9.54 -5.38
C LEU A 99 -13.88 8.71 -6.49
N LEU A 100 -13.92 7.38 -6.36
CA LEU A 100 -14.61 6.50 -7.31
C LEU A 100 -16.11 6.38 -7.02
N ALA A 101 -16.53 6.61 -5.78
CA ALA A 101 -17.93 6.56 -5.36
C ALA A 101 -18.68 7.91 -5.53
N ALA A 102 -17.94 9.02 -5.65
CA ALA A 102 -18.45 10.37 -5.88
C ALA A 102 -18.63 10.67 -7.37
#